data_AF-A0A8H7WFE6-F1
#
_entry.id   AF-A0A8H7WFE6-F1
#
_cell.length_a   1.000
_cell.length_b   1.000
_cell.length_c   1.000
_cell.angle_alpha   90.00
_cell.angle_beta   90.00
_cell.angle_gamma   90.00
#
_symmetry.space_group_name_H-M   'P 1'
#
loop_
_entity.id
_entity.type
_entity.pdbx_description
1 polymer ?
#
loop_
_entity_poly.entity_id
_entity_poly.type
_entity_poly.pdbx_seq_one_letter_code
_entity_poly.pdbx_strand_id
1 'polypeptide(L)'
;MWDLESLGFLNDAPLWNMNGGFMMNEMGIPQMHDFLLDNQPGFVASNTLQDRVDNPSLPCGRKSPAVMDMRDIWFTNIKRDDHLCNRPPSIVRRTSISRSVTSPDEPELVDEDCRRELSKALTHPPPQEDLLPSSRFLNLSDKFIGHSTDEIVAMIQAATLGQTFAMLSGDAKHLAIFDSYHGSLISFARRENMFEARPEMKPPEVSSDEQLESSWKEWTRQEQLRRVGLALHIHDAELSFLYHRDSLLKHRRSENETLETSLAFNATTAREWEASLRTREDIRFNGSDSHHSTPVDPFAVYLKLEALGVLIAEDRRQGCLKTTSKSYEDKLLRWHKSFYQNNPADQDDELCLLPLWHWTFINLLVDVDKIESAIGRDGPERGFQALEYITNWAATKDAARCMMHAFLLQRRLEALKLDHTPALHVPRIAFSAAIVSYCFITYGPGNDPLNGASNLINTTHPEFRILGEHVKELTYLSRLTWNRTATSSVTAATLCVLNGLLEMMGVWGLAGRFAKIIARLIDGEA
;
A
#
# COMPACT_ATOMS: atom_id res chain seq x y z
N MET A 1 -20.09 16.31 24.68
CA MET A 1 -19.29 16.34 25.91
C MET A 1 -19.06 14.87 26.22
N TRP A 2 -17.92 14.33 25.80
CA TRP A 2 -17.61 12.92 26.02
C TRP A 2 -16.76 12.87 27.28
N ASP A 3 -17.36 12.37 28.34
CA ASP A 3 -16.71 12.12 29.62
C ASP A 3 -15.93 10.81 29.48
N LEU A 4 -14.60 10.92 29.40
CA LEU A 4 -13.70 9.79 29.23
C LEU A 4 -13.36 9.11 30.57
N GLU A 5 -13.93 9.58 31.69
CA GLU A 5 -13.74 8.93 33.00
C GLU A 5 -14.54 7.62 33.15
N SER A 6 -15.46 7.28 32.22
CA SER A 6 -16.29 6.08 32.33
C SER A 6 -15.81 4.87 31.53
N LEU A 7 -14.64 4.92 30.87
CA LEU A 7 -14.06 3.74 30.21
C LEU A 7 -13.15 2.98 31.18
N GLY A 8 -13.77 2.25 32.10
CA GLY A 8 -13.11 1.26 32.95
C GLY A 8 -12.71 0.00 32.18
N PHE A 9 -11.86 0.15 31.17
CA PHE A 9 -11.22 -0.96 30.47
C PHE A 9 -9.72 -0.69 30.39
N LEU A 10 -9.00 -1.07 31.44
CA LEU A 10 -7.55 -1.33 31.47
C LEU A 10 -7.16 -1.68 32.91
N ASN A 11 -7.63 -2.83 33.40
CA ASN A 11 -6.94 -3.56 34.46
C ASN A 11 -7.24 -5.04 34.20
N ASP A 12 -6.17 -5.80 33.98
CA ASP A 12 -6.11 -7.26 33.86
C ASP A 12 -6.65 -7.91 32.57
N ALA A 13 -5.85 -7.86 31.48
CA ALA A 13 -5.60 -8.97 30.53
C ALA A 13 -4.82 -8.47 29.28
N PRO A 14 -3.96 -9.32 28.67
CA PRO A 14 -3.29 -8.98 27.42
C PRO A 14 -4.29 -9.00 26.25
N LEU A 15 -4.68 -7.82 25.78
CA LEU A 15 -5.50 -7.62 24.58
C LEU A 15 -4.66 -7.77 23.30
N TRP A 16 -4.17 -8.99 23.03
CA TRP A 16 -3.73 -9.41 21.71
C TRP A 16 -4.08 -10.89 21.53
N ASN A 17 -5.35 -11.17 21.24
CA ASN A 17 -5.74 -12.45 20.67
C ASN A 17 -6.85 -12.21 19.65
N MET A 18 -6.47 -12.00 18.39
CA MET A 18 -7.36 -12.25 17.25
C MET A 18 -6.87 -13.50 16.53
N ASN A 19 -7.11 -14.63 17.18
CA ASN A 19 -7.22 -15.92 16.52
C ASN A 19 -8.58 -16.51 16.95
N GLY A 20 -9.55 -16.51 16.04
CA GLY A 20 -10.90 -16.96 16.32
C GLY A 20 -11.84 -16.62 15.17
N GLY A 21 -12.01 -17.56 14.25
CA GLY A 21 -12.96 -17.46 13.15
C GLY A 21 -14.38 -17.20 13.65
N PHE A 22 -15.07 -16.28 12.98
CA PHE A 22 -16.51 -16.12 13.12
C PHE A 22 -17.22 -16.83 11.98
N MET A 23 -17.97 -17.87 12.34
CA MET A 23 -18.86 -18.61 11.45
C MET A 23 -20.07 -17.74 11.07
N MET A 24 -20.36 -17.68 9.78
CA MET A 24 -21.69 -17.36 9.25
C MET A 24 -22.10 -18.53 8.36
N ASN A 25 -22.73 -19.53 8.98
CA ASN A 25 -23.67 -20.42 8.29
C ASN A 25 -25.05 -19.74 8.27
N GLU A 26 -25.86 -20.13 7.30
CA GLU A 26 -27.25 -19.69 7.04
C GLU A 26 -27.41 -18.44 6.16
N MET A 27 -27.12 -18.60 4.86
CA MET A 27 -28.15 -18.33 3.84
C MET A 27 -27.98 -19.35 2.70
N GLY A 28 -28.92 -20.29 2.59
CA GLY A 28 -28.89 -21.35 1.60
C GLY A 28 -29.44 -20.91 0.25
N ILE A 29 -28.67 -21.11 -0.83
CA ILE A 29 -29.09 -21.10 -2.24
C ILE A 29 -28.15 -22.08 -3.01
N PRO A 30 -28.64 -22.82 -4.04
CA PRO A 30 -28.30 -24.22 -4.24
C PRO A 30 -27.07 -24.51 -5.11
N GLN A 31 -26.58 -25.74 -4.92
CA GLN A 31 -25.51 -26.42 -5.65
C GLN A 31 -25.67 -26.31 -7.18
N MET A 32 -24.58 -25.99 -7.88
CA MET A 32 -24.49 -26.18 -9.32
C MET A 32 -23.22 -26.96 -9.66
N HIS A 33 -23.44 -28.12 -10.28
CA HIS A 33 -22.48 -29.14 -10.67
C HIS A 33 -21.49 -28.68 -11.75
N ASP A 34 -20.29 -29.27 -11.65
CA ASP A 34 -19.34 -29.65 -12.68
C ASP A 34 -19.62 -29.20 -14.12
N PHE A 35 -18.76 -28.33 -14.66
CA PHE A 35 -18.41 -28.34 -16.08
C PHE A 35 -16.90 -28.23 -16.25
N LEU A 36 -16.27 -29.40 -16.33
CA LEU A 36 -15.04 -29.64 -17.05
C LEU A 36 -15.25 -29.23 -18.51
N LEU A 37 -14.44 -28.30 -19.02
CA LEU A 37 -14.32 -28.10 -20.47
C LEU A 37 -13.03 -28.74 -20.96
N ASP A 38 -13.29 -29.78 -21.74
CA ASP A 38 -12.42 -30.72 -22.38
C ASP A 38 -11.65 -30.06 -23.55
N ASN A 39 -10.42 -30.55 -23.74
CA ASN A 39 -9.54 -30.21 -24.85
C ASN A 39 -10.06 -30.83 -26.16
N GLN A 40 -10.29 -30.04 -27.21
CA GLN A 40 -10.02 -30.48 -28.59
C GLN A 40 -9.67 -29.30 -29.52
N PRO A 41 -8.75 -29.49 -30.49
CA PRO A 41 -8.23 -28.46 -31.37
C PRO A 41 -8.88 -28.46 -32.76
N GLY A 42 -8.80 -27.30 -33.43
CA GLY A 42 -8.81 -27.24 -34.90
C GLY A 42 -9.88 -26.34 -35.49
N PHE A 43 -9.46 -25.15 -35.96
CA PHE A 43 -10.02 -24.58 -37.19
C PHE A 43 -8.93 -23.80 -37.93
N VAL A 44 -8.57 -24.32 -39.09
CA VAL A 44 -7.74 -23.67 -40.11
C VAL A 44 -8.64 -22.67 -40.84
N ALA A 45 -8.29 -21.39 -40.82
CA ALA A 45 -8.90 -20.40 -41.69
C ALA A 45 -7.92 -20.02 -42.81
N SER A 46 -8.29 -20.43 -44.02
CA SER A 46 -7.58 -20.25 -45.27
C SER A 46 -7.36 -18.78 -45.65
N ASN A 47 -6.19 -18.54 -46.23
CA ASN A 47 -5.85 -17.35 -46.99
C ASN A 47 -6.82 -17.11 -48.15
N THR A 48 -7.32 -15.89 -48.28
CA THR A 48 -7.70 -15.34 -49.58
C THR A 48 -7.23 -13.90 -49.68
N LEU A 49 -6.15 -13.72 -50.44
CA LEU A 49 -5.71 -12.47 -51.03
C LEU A 49 -6.80 -11.95 -51.97
N GLN A 50 -7.16 -10.67 -51.85
CA GLN A 50 -7.73 -9.94 -52.98
C GLN A 50 -7.13 -8.53 -53.00
N ASP A 51 -6.35 -8.28 -54.05
CA ASP A 51 -5.79 -7.00 -54.46
C ASP A 51 -6.85 -5.89 -54.53
N ARG A 52 -6.53 -4.74 -53.96
CA ARG A 52 -6.93 -3.43 -54.48
C ARG A 52 -5.80 -2.43 -54.35
N VAL A 53 -5.19 -2.14 -55.49
CA VAL A 53 -4.36 -0.98 -55.76
C VAL A 53 -5.28 0.22 -55.94
N ASP A 54 -5.09 1.29 -55.16
CA ASP A 54 -5.44 2.67 -55.57
C ASP A 54 -4.65 3.73 -54.77
N ASN A 55 -4.29 4.79 -55.50
CA ASN A 55 -3.30 5.87 -55.33
C ASN A 55 -3.05 6.59 -53.97
N PRO A 56 -1.87 7.22 -53.80
CA PRO A 56 -1.47 7.95 -52.60
C PRO A 56 -1.96 9.40 -52.63
N SER A 57 -2.73 9.81 -51.61
CA SER A 57 -2.96 11.23 -51.32
C SER A 57 -2.61 11.51 -49.85
N LEU A 58 -1.68 12.47 -49.70
CA LEU A 58 -1.22 13.28 -48.57
C LEU A 58 -1.64 12.91 -47.11
N PRO A 59 -0.70 12.99 -46.15
CA PRO A 59 -0.95 12.56 -44.77
C PRO A 59 -1.93 13.50 -44.08
N CYS A 60 -3.09 12.95 -43.71
CA CYS A 60 -4.01 13.55 -42.75
C CYS A 60 -3.26 13.81 -41.44
N GLY A 61 -3.38 15.03 -40.90
CA GLY A 61 -2.66 15.48 -39.72
C GLY A 61 -2.76 14.48 -38.58
N ARG A 62 -1.59 14.06 -38.06
CA ARG A 62 -1.50 13.31 -36.81
C ARG A 62 -2.18 14.15 -35.72
N LYS A 63 -3.38 13.77 -35.29
CA LYS A 63 -3.91 14.22 -33.99
C LYS A 63 -2.90 13.74 -32.95
N SER A 64 -2.26 14.67 -32.25
CA SER A 64 -1.45 14.34 -31.06
C SER A 64 -2.31 13.49 -30.12
N PRO A 65 -1.73 12.51 -29.40
CA PRO A 65 -2.49 11.75 -28.42
C PRO A 65 -3.14 12.74 -27.44
N ALA A 66 -4.46 12.70 -27.31
CA ALA A 66 -5.16 13.55 -26.35
C ALA A 66 -4.84 13.03 -24.95
N VAL A 67 -4.18 13.85 -24.13
CA VAL A 67 -3.96 13.56 -22.72
C VAL A 67 -5.30 13.75 -21.99
N MET A 68 -5.76 12.72 -21.30
CA MET A 68 -6.97 12.78 -20.47
C MET A 68 -6.79 13.73 -19.29
N ASP A 69 -7.85 14.42 -18.88
CA ASP A 69 -7.85 15.20 -17.64
C ASP A 69 -8.43 14.34 -16.51
N MET A 70 -7.56 13.76 -15.67
CA MET A 70 -7.97 12.87 -14.58
C MET A 70 -8.08 13.59 -13.24
N ARG A 71 -7.95 14.93 -13.20
CA ARG A 71 -7.88 15.69 -11.95
C ARG A 71 -9.12 15.55 -11.08
N ASP A 72 -10.28 15.30 -11.66
CA ASP A 72 -11.55 15.19 -10.96
C ASP A 72 -11.75 13.83 -10.27
N ILE A 73 -11.05 12.79 -10.72
CA ILE A 73 -11.05 11.45 -10.12
C ILE A 73 -9.78 11.16 -9.31
N TRP A 74 -8.76 12.03 -9.40
CA TRP A 74 -7.49 11.85 -8.71
C TRP A 74 -7.65 11.97 -7.19
N PHE A 75 -7.13 10.98 -6.47
CA PHE A 75 -7.34 10.79 -5.02
C PHE A 75 -6.66 11.83 -4.13
N THR A 76 -5.75 12.65 -4.65
CA THR A 76 -5.12 13.77 -3.92
C THR A 76 -5.82 15.12 -4.13
N ASN A 77 -6.78 15.21 -5.05
CA ASN A 77 -7.41 16.48 -5.40
C ASN A 77 -8.70 16.73 -4.57
N ILE A 78 -8.70 17.78 -3.76
CA ILE A 78 -9.86 18.20 -3.00
C ILE A 78 -10.76 19.04 -3.92
N LYS A 79 -11.92 18.49 -4.29
CA LYS A 79 -12.95 19.26 -4.99
C LYS A 79 -13.39 20.43 -4.10
N ARG A 80 -13.21 21.65 -4.59
CA ARG A 80 -13.81 22.83 -3.96
C ARG A 80 -15.29 22.83 -4.36
N ASP A 81 -16.17 22.70 -3.38
CA ASP A 81 -17.58 22.96 -3.60
C ASP A 81 -17.76 24.47 -3.80
N ASP A 82 -17.78 24.90 -5.06
CA ASP A 82 -18.03 26.29 -5.44
C ASP A 82 -19.41 26.80 -4.95
N HIS A 83 -20.29 25.90 -4.50
CA HIS A 83 -21.60 26.22 -3.93
C HIS A 83 -21.57 26.78 -2.51
N LEU A 84 -20.48 26.62 -1.75
CA LEU A 84 -20.38 27.15 -0.38
C LEU A 84 -19.83 28.58 -0.30
N CYS A 85 -19.21 29.09 -1.36
CA CYS A 85 -18.66 30.46 -1.39
C CYS A 85 -19.73 31.57 -1.51
N ASN A 86 -20.99 31.23 -1.75
CA ASN A 86 -22.07 32.20 -2.01
C ASN A 86 -23.14 32.29 -0.91
N ARG A 87 -22.98 31.64 0.25
CA ARG A 87 -23.89 31.87 1.39
C ARG A 87 -23.36 32.97 2.29
N PRO A 88 -24.04 34.12 2.44
CA PRO A 88 -23.67 35.09 3.46
C PRO A 88 -23.78 34.44 4.84
N PRO A 89 -22.92 34.79 5.81
CA PRO A 89 -22.94 34.18 7.13
C PRO A 89 -24.27 34.51 7.82
N SER A 90 -25.16 33.53 7.91
CA SER A 90 -26.38 33.65 8.70
C SER A 90 -25.99 33.57 10.18
N ILE A 91 -25.99 34.73 10.83
CA ILE A 91 -25.93 34.85 12.29
C ILE A 91 -27.23 34.20 12.83
N VAL A 92 -27.16 32.93 13.21
CA VAL A 92 -28.25 32.28 13.95
C VAL A 92 -28.18 32.79 15.38
N ARG A 93 -29.00 33.80 15.66
CA ARG A 93 -29.30 34.31 17.00
C ARG A 93 -29.97 33.18 17.79
N ARG A 94 -29.29 32.60 18.78
CA ARG A 94 -29.90 31.66 19.72
C ARG A 94 -30.90 32.42 20.60
N THR A 95 -32.19 32.26 20.33
CA THR A 95 -33.25 32.55 21.30
C THR A 95 -33.31 31.40 22.30
N SER A 96 -33.03 31.72 23.55
CA SER A 96 -33.22 30.88 24.73
C SER A 96 -34.71 30.59 24.94
N ILE A 97 -35.12 29.33 24.83
CA ILE A 97 -36.42 28.86 25.31
C ILE A 97 -36.17 28.13 26.63
N SER A 98 -36.61 28.73 27.72
CA SER A 98 -36.74 28.08 29.03
C SER A 98 -37.91 27.09 28.99
N ARG A 99 -37.73 25.86 29.45
CA ARG A 99 -38.84 25.03 29.91
C ARG A 99 -38.50 24.36 31.24
N SER A 100 -39.45 24.47 32.14
CA SER A 100 -39.46 24.04 33.53
C SER A 100 -39.62 22.53 33.66
N VAL A 101 -39.00 22.01 34.73
CA VAL A 101 -39.07 20.63 35.23
C VAL A 101 -40.45 20.35 35.83
N THR A 102 -41.03 19.20 35.49
CA THR A 102 -41.93 18.42 36.36
C THR A 102 -41.83 16.93 36.00
N SER A 103 -41.74 16.09 37.03
CA SER A 103 -41.76 14.62 37.09
C SER A 103 -42.50 14.25 38.40
N PRO A 104 -42.99 13.01 38.66
CA PRO A 104 -43.01 11.77 37.86
C PRO A 104 -44.41 11.10 37.73
N ASP A 105 -44.53 10.09 36.86
CA ASP A 105 -45.07 8.74 37.19
C ASP A 105 -45.04 7.83 35.92
N GLU A 106 -44.35 6.69 36.02
CA GLU A 106 -44.24 5.58 35.03
C GLU A 106 -45.44 4.59 35.15
N PRO A 107 -45.68 3.58 34.27
CA PRO A 107 -44.83 3.03 33.18
C PRO A 107 -45.59 2.79 31.83
N GLU A 108 -44.91 2.23 30.82
CA GLU A 108 -45.44 1.71 29.52
C GLU A 108 -45.57 2.65 28.31
N LEU A 109 -44.64 3.60 28.12
CA LEU A 109 -44.48 4.31 26.84
C LEU A 109 -42.99 4.45 26.46
N VAL A 110 -42.30 3.31 26.40
CA VAL A 110 -40.99 3.15 25.75
C VAL A 110 -41.23 2.05 24.73
N ASP A 111 -41.38 2.30 23.43
CA ASP A 111 -40.29 2.65 22.52
C ASP A 111 -40.89 2.85 21.11
N GLU A 112 -41.60 3.97 20.86
CA GLU A 112 -41.96 4.34 19.47
C GLU A 112 -41.27 5.60 18.99
N ASP A 113 -40.83 6.47 19.89
CA ASP A 113 -39.99 7.60 19.50
C ASP A 113 -38.54 7.16 19.28
N CYS A 114 -38.01 6.22 20.08
CA CYS A 114 -36.68 5.66 19.84
C CYS A 114 -36.69 4.76 18.58
N ARG A 115 -37.70 3.92 18.34
CA ARG A 115 -37.90 3.20 17.06
C ARG A 115 -37.98 4.13 15.84
N ARG A 116 -38.69 5.26 15.94
CA ARG A 116 -38.84 6.23 14.85
C ARG A 116 -37.54 7.00 14.57
N GLU A 117 -36.79 7.33 15.62
CA GLU A 117 -35.46 7.93 15.50
C GLU A 117 -34.43 6.93 14.95
N LEU A 118 -34.49 5.65 15.34
CA LEU A 118 -33.65 4.59 14.78
C LEU A 118 -33.97 4.38 13.29
N SER A 119 -35.25 4.35 12.93
CA SER A 119 -35.70 4.17 11.54
C SER A 119 -35.28 5.35 10.67
N LYS A 120 -35.34 6.58 11.18
CA LYS A 120 -34.76 7.77 10.53
C LYS A 120 -33.24 7.69 10.37
N ALA A 121 -32.54 7.25 11.41
CA ALA A 121 -31.07 7.11 11.39
C ALA A 121 -30.59 6.04 10.39
N LEU A 122 -31.39 4.99 10.18
CA LEU A 122 -31.08 3.89 9.25
C LEU A 122 -31.50 4.18 7.79
N THR A 123 -32.53 5.00 7.57
CA THR A 123 -33.03 5.34 6.22
C THR A 123 -32.39 6.59 5.62
N HIS A 124 -31.88 7.50 6.46
CA HIS A 124 -31.15 8.68 6.05
C HIS A 124 -29.89 8.81 6.90
N PRO A 125 -28.78 8.12 6.54
CA PRO A 125 -27.52 8.35 7.22
C PRO A 125 -27.18 9.86 7.08
N PRO A 126 -26.91 10.57 8.17
CA PRO A 126 -26.43 11.95 8.07
C PRO A 126 -25.16 11.96 7.22
N PRO A 127 -24.86 13.04 6.48
CA PRO A 127 -23.63 13.12 5.70
C PRO A 127 -22.45 12.87 6.65
N GLN A 128 -21.80 11.73 6.44
CA GLN A 128 -20.77 11.16 7.30
C GLN A 128 -19.44 11.88 7.03
N GLU A 129 -19.42 13.21 7.20
CA GLU A 129 -18.25 14.06 6.89
C GLU A 129 -17.19 14.11 8.02
N ASP A 130 -17.43 13.52 9.19
CA ASP A 130 -16.54 13.68 10.36
C ASP A 130 -16.28 12.37 11.12
N LEU A 131 -15.98 11.26 10.43
CA LEU A 131 -15.53 10.03 11.09
C LEU A 131 -14.02 9.88 11.24
N LEU A 132 -13.24 10.83 10.74
CA LEU A 132 -11.84 10.95 11.14
C LEU A 132 -11.66 12.01 12.22
N PRO A 133 -10.61 11.90 13.06
CA PRO A 133 -10.30 12.88 14.10
C PRO A 133 -9.91 14.26 13.50
N SER A 134 -10.85 14.99 12.91
CA SER A 134 -10.64 16.30 12.29
C SER A 134 -10.46 17.36 13.36
N SER A 135 -9.34 18.08 13.36
CA SER A 135 -8.94 19.22 14.24
C SER A 135 -8.96 19.01 15.77
N ARG A 136 -9.94 18.29 16.34
CA ARG A 136 -10.05 17.90 17.74
C ARG A 136 -8.88 17.05 18.21
N PHE A 137 -8.30 16.22 17.34
CA PHE A 137 -7.09 15.44 17.64
C PHE A 137 -5.84 16.32 17.84
N LEU A 138 -5.88 17.58 17.42
CA LEU A 138 -4.76 18.52 17.58
C LEU A 138 -5.02 19.54 18.67
N ASN A 139 -6.28 19.87 18.93
CA ASN A 139 -6.66 20.47 20.21
C ASN A 139 -6.42 19.49 21.39
N LEU A 140 -6.11 18.23 21.10
CA LEU A 140 -5.51 17.30 22.06
C LEU A 140 -4.05 17.67 22.39
N SER A 141 -3.25 18.23 21.47
CA SER A 141 -1.84 18.56 21.79
C SER A 141 -1.70 19.52 22.97
N ASP A 142 -2.56 20.54 23.08
CA ASP A 142 -2.63 21.43 24.24
C ASP A 142 -3.13 20.72 25.51
N LYS A 143 -3.98 19.69 25.36
CA LYS A 143 -4.45 18.87 26.49
C LYS A 143 -3.41 17.87 26.97
N PHE A 144 -2.54 17.38 26.09
CA PHE A 144 -1.55 16.33 26.36
C PHE A 144 -0.21 16.85 26.87
N ILE A 145 0.02 18.17 26.84
CA ILE A 145 1.16 18.80 27.53
C ILE A 145 0.96 18.63 29.04
N GLY A 146 1.68 17.67 29.63
CA GLY A 146 1.61 17.33 31.06
C GLY A 146 1.03 15.94 31.37
N HIS A 147 0.62 15.18 30.35
CA HIS A 147 0.24 13.77 30.50
C HIS A 147 1.48 12.87 30.67
N SER A 148 1.24 11.65 31.18
CA SER A 148 2.28 10.62 31.34
C SER A 148 2.81 10.15 29.99
N THR A 149 4.05 9.64 29.97
CA THR A 149 4.67 9.02 28.79
C THR A 149 3.76 7.97 28.16
N ASP A 150 3.09 7.14 28.96
CA ASP A 150 2.25 6.04 28.46
C ASP A 150 1.01 6.56 27.71
N GLU A 151 0.39 7.64 28.18
CA GLU A 151 -0.74 8.28 27.49
C GLU A 151 -0.34 8.88 26.15
N ILE A 152 0.86 9.47 26.07
CA ILE A 152 1.41 10.02 24.82
C ILE A 152 1.68 8.89 23.81
N VAL A 153 2.22 7.77 24.26
CA VAL A 153 2.48 6.59 23.41
C VAL A 153 1.17 6.03 22.86
N ALA A 154 0.16 5.85 23.71
CA ALA A 154 -1.17 5.39 23.29
C ALA A 154 -1.80 6.36 22.26
N MET A 155 -1.66 7.68 22.47
CA MET A 155 -2.08 8.69 21.50
C MET A 155 -1.36 8.54 20.17
N ILE A 156 -0.04 8.34 20.17
CA ILE A 156 0.74 8.17 18.93
C ILE A 156 0.31 6.90 18.18
N GLN A 157 0.06 5.80 18.90
CA GLN A 157 -0.44 4.55 18.32
C GLN A 157 -1.82 4.74 17.69
N ALA A 158 -2.76 5.36 18.41
CA ALA A 158 -4.09 5.65 17.91
C ALA A 158 -4.05 6.58 16.69
N ALA A 159 -3.19 7.61 16.71
CA ALA A 159 -2.96 8.50 15.57
C ALA A 159 -2.41 7.74 14.35
N THR A 160 -1.47 6.82 14.58
CA THR A 160 -0.88 5.98 13.53
C THR A 160 -1.98 5.14 12.87
N LEU A 161 -2.80 4.44 13.64
CA LEU A 161 -3.94 3.69 13.09
C LEU A 161 -4.92 4.59 12.31
N GLY A 162 -5.21 5.79 12.83
CA GLY A 162 -6.02 6.78 12.14
C GLY A 162 -5.43 7.24 10.80
N GLN A 163 -4.10 7.38 10.71
CA GLN A 163 -3.40 7.70 9.46
C GLN A 163 -3.51 6.56 8.44
N THR A 164 -3.43 5.30 8.88
CA THR A 164 -3.65 4.14 8.00
C THR A 164 -5.06 4.17 7.38
N PHE A 165 -6.09 4.44 8.18
CA PHE A 165 -7.45 4.62 7.66
C PHE A 165 -7.52 5.79 6.68
N ALA A 166 -6.97 6.95 7.07
CA ALA A 166 -7.01 8.16 6.25
C ALA A 166 -6.41 7.91 4.86
N MET A 167 -5.26 7.24 4.81
CA MET A 167 -4.57 6.84 3.61
C MET A 167 -5.40 5.87 2.74
N LEU A 168 -5.95 4.82 3.34
CA LEU A 168 -6.68 3.77 2.61
C LEU A 168 -8.13 4.16 2.24
N SER A 169 -8.67 5.23 2.81
CA SER A 169 -10.06 5.66 2.60
C SER A 169 -10.39 6.10 1.16
N GLY A 170 -9.39 6.53 0.38
CA GLY A 170 -9.60 7.08 -0.96
C GLY A 170 -10.34 8.43 -0.99
N ASP A 171 -10.49 9.08 0.16
CA ASP A 171 -11.01 10.44 0.28
C ASP A 171 -9.85 11.45 0.33
N ALA A 172 -9.87 12.43 -0.57
CA ALA A 172 -8.82 13.44 -0.67
C ALA A 172 -8.72 14.33 0.58
N LYS A 173 -9.84 14.59 1.29
CA LYS A 173 -9.86 15.34 2.55
C LYS A 173 -9.17 14.53 3.65
N HIS A 174 -9.44 13.24 3.75
CA HIS A 174 -8.79 12.35 4.71
C HIS A 174 -7.27 12.28 4.46
N LEU A 175 -6.87 12.08 3.20
CA LEU A 175 -5.45 12.04 2.83
C LEU A 175 -4.76 13.39 3.11
N ALA A 176 -5.43 14.51 2.89
CA ALA A 176 -4.90 15.84 3.23
C ALA A 176 -4.78 16.08 4.75
N ILE A 177 -5.68 15.51 5.56
CA ILE A 177 -5.55 15.51 7.03
C ILE A 177 -4.32 14.70 7.44
N PHE A 178 -4.14 13.50 6.88
CA PHE A 178 -2.94 12.70 7.12
C PHE A 178 -1.68 13.50 6.75
N ASP A 179 -1.63 14.06 5.54
CA ASP A 179 -0.51 14.87 5.06
C ASP A 179 -0.18 16.03 6.04
N SER A 180 -1.18 16.83 6.38
CA SER A 180 -1.01 18.03 7.19
C SER A 180 -0.51 17.73 8.62
N TYR A 181 -0.83 16.57 9.17
CA TYR A 181 -0.56 16.25 10.58
C TYR A 181 0.49 15.18 10.82
N HIS A 182 0.97 14.52 9.77
CA HIS A 182 2.03 13.52 9.90
C HIS A 182 3.31 14.10 10.54
N GLY A 183 3.72 15.31 10.14
CA GLY A 183 4.88 15.99 10.72
C GLY A 183 4.74 16.32 12.22
N SER A 184 3.51 16.61 12.67
CA SER A 184 3.22 16.80 14.11
C SER A 184 3.38 15.50 14.88
N LEU A 185 2.87 14.39 14.33
CA LEU A 185 2.99 13.06 14.94
C LEU A 185 4.45 12.62 15.06
N ILE A 186 5.25 12.84 14.01
CA ILE A 186 6.70 12.64 14.04
C ILE A 186 7.35 13.47 15.15
N SER A 187 6.90 14.71 15.34
CA SER A 187 7.45 15.59 16.38
C SER A 187 7.15 15.08 17.79
N PHE A 188 5.95 14.52 18.04
CA PHE A 188 5.65 13.85 19.30
C PHE A 188 6.50 12.59 19.49
N ALA A 189 6.62 11.75 18.47
CA ALA A 189 7.45 10.54 18.53
C ALA A 189 8.94 10.86 18.80
N ARG A 190 9.45 12.00 18.31
CA ARG A 190 10.80 12.49 18.65
C ARG A 190 10.94 12.88 20.12
N ARG A 191 9.92 13.50 20.73
CA ARG A 191 9.94 13.87 22.15
C ARG A 191 9.93 12.64 23.05
N GLU A 192 9.28 11.56 22.62
CA GLU A 192 9.27 10.27 23.31
C GLU A 192 10.45 9.36 22.94
N ASN A 193 11.48 9.90 22.26
CA ASN A 193 12.70 9.17 21.88
C ASN A 193 12.42 7.85 21.11
N MET A 194 11.35 7.80 20.31
CA MET A 194 10.95 6.59 19.57
C MET A 194 11.92 6.23 18.43
N PHE A 195 12.73 7.19 17.96
CA PHE A 195 13.68 7.01 16.86
C PHE A 195 15.13 6.82 17.33
N GLU A 196 15.37 6.76 18.64
CA GLU A 196 16.70 6.57 19.19
C GLU A 196 17.14 5.10 19.14
N ALA A 197 18.41 4.88 18.83
CA ALA A 197 19.00 3.55 18.87
C ALA A 197 19.04 3.06 20.32
N ARG A 198 18.50 1.86 20.56
CA ARG A 198 18.43 1.26 21.89
C ARG A 198 19.37 0.07 21.97
N PRO A 199 20.07 -0.13 23.10
CA PRO A 199 20.93 -1.29 23.28
C PRO A 199 20.10 -2.57 23.23
N GLU A 200 20.69 -3.66 22.72
CA GLU A 200 20.08 -4.99 22.84
C GLU A 200 19.86 -5.29 24.32
N MET A 201 18.61 -5.57 24.68
CA MET A 201 18.24 -5.88 26.05
C MET A 201 18.32 -7.39 26.23
N LYS A 202 19.19 -7.83 27.15
CA LYS A 202 19.40 -9.23 27.47
C LYS A 202 18.55 -9.64 28.67
N PRO A 203 18.01 -10.86 28.70
CA PRO A 203 17.39 -11.38 29.90
C PRO A 203 18.46 -11.48 31.01
N PRO A 204 18.08 -11.27 32.29
CA PRO A 204 19.04 -11.41 33.38
C PRO A 204 19.58 -12.85 33.47
N GLU A 205 20.87 -13.03 33.75
CA GLU A 205 21.50 -14.37 33.81
C GLU A 205 20.98 -15.22 34.97
N VAL A 206 20.65 -14.60 36.10
CA VAL A 206 20.05 -15.22 37.28
C VAL A 206 19.07 -14.21 37.89
N SER A 207 17.78 -14.41 37.66
CA SER A 207 16.72 -13.53 38.17
C SER A 207 15.65 -14.29 38.93
N SER A 208 15.12 -13.68 39.99
CA SER A 208 13.82 -14.09 40.53
C SER A 208 12.73 -13.90 39.47
N ASP A 209 11.61 -14.61 39.60
CA ASP A 209 10.45 -14.43 38.71
C ASP A 209 10.00 -12.95 38.65
N GLU A 210 10.09 -12.20 39.76
CA GLU A 210 9.78 -10.77 39.81
C GLU A 210 10.75 -9.89 38.98
N GLN A 211 12.05 -10.20 39.02
CA GLN A 211 13.05 -9.47 38.24
C GLN A 211 12.93 -9.78 36.74
N LEU A 212 12.58 -11.01 36.40
CA LEU A 212 12.31 -11.41 35.03
C LEU A 212 11.08 -10.69 34.48
N GLU A 213 10.00 -10.64 35.26
CA GLU A 213 8.77 -9.92 34.91
C GLU A 213 9.01 -8.42 34.72
N SER A 214 9.76 -7.79 35.63
CA SER A 214 10.12 -6.37 35.51
C SER A 214 10.96 -6.10 34.26
N SER A 215 11.87 -7.00 33.91
CA SER A 215 12.72 -6.87 32.72
C SER A 215 11.90 -7.03 31.44
N TRP A 216 11.01 -8.02 31.40
CA TRP A 216 10.12 -8.24 30.26
C TRP A 216 9.18 -7.05 30.01
N LYS A 217 8.63 -6.44 31.07
CA LYS A 217 7.80 -5.23 30.97
C LYS A 217 8.56 -4.05 30.39
N GLU A 218 9.77 -3.80 30.87
CA GLU A 218 10.60 -2.72 30.33
C GLU A 218 11.01 -3.00 28.88
N TRP A 219 11.35 -4.25 28.54
CA TRP A 219 11.63 -4.64 27.17
C TRP A 219 10.42 -4.41 26.25
N THR A 220 9.23 -4.84 26.69
CA THR A 220 7.97 -4.68 25.94
C THR A 220 7.71 -3.21 25.65
N ARG A 221 7.85 -2.35 26.66
CA ARG A 221 7.72 -0.90 26.50
C ARG A 221 8.71 -0.35 25.47
N GLN A 222 9.94 -0.83 25.48
CA GLN A 222 10.99 -0.38 24.57
C GLN A 222 10.75 -0.85 23.12
N GLU A 223 10.37 -2.11 22.95
CA GLU A 223 10.09 -2.72 21.64
C GLU A 223 8.81 -2.12 21.01
N GLN A 224 7.78 -1.84 21.80
CA GLN A 224 6.57 -1.15 21.36
C GLN A 224 6.89 0.23 20.78
N LEU A 225 7.65 1.06 21.52
CA LEU A 225 8.06 2.39 21.07
C LEU A 225 8.83 2.32 19.74
N ARG A 226 9.73 1.33 19.62
CA ARG A 226 10.51 1.10 18.40
C ARG A 226 9.62 0.77 17.22
N ARG A 227 8.73 -0.23 17.36
CA ARG A 227 7.81 -0.64 16.28
C ARG A 227 6.87 0.47 15.85
N VAL A 228 6.40 1.30 16.79
CA VAL A 228 5.62 2.51 16.47
C VAL A 228 6.44 3.51 15.66
N GLY A 229 7.69 3.76 16.04
CA GLY A 229 8.60 4.60 15.26
C GLY A 229 8.82 4.07 13.83
N LEU A 230 8.92 2.75 13.66
CA LEU A 230 9.07 2.14 12.33
C LEU A 230 7.77 2.15 11.50
N ALA A 231 6.60 2.04 12.15
CA ALA A 231 5.31 2.25 11.48
C ALA A 231 5.18 3.68 10.93
N LEU A 232 5.66 4.67 11.68
CA LEU A 232 5.73 6.06 11.20
C LEU A 232 6.64 6.21 9.98
N HIS A 233 7.76 5.48 9.92
CA HIS A 233 8.60 5.44 8.71
C HIS A 233 7.86 4.87 7.50
N ILE A 234 7.09 3.79 7.67
CA ILE A 234 6.31 3.22 6.57
C ILE A 234 5.25 4.22 6.08
N HIS A 235 4.52 4.86 7.00
CA HIS A 235 3.56 5.91 6.64
C HIS A 235 4.20 7.10 5.91
N ASP A 236 5.37 7.54 6.37
CA ASP A 236 6.10 8.64 5.72
C ASP A 236 6.55 8.26 4.30
N ALA A 237 7.00 7.01 4.10
CA ALA A 237 7.34 6.47 2.79
C ALA A 237 6.12 6.39 1.86
N GLU A 238 5.00 5.84 2.32
CA GLU A 238 3.76 5.78 1.55
C GLU A 238 3.27 7.17 1.14
N LEU A 239 3.27 8.12 2.08
CA LEU A 239 2.89 9.50 1.81
C LEU A 239 3.84 10.16 0.79
N SER A 240 5.14 9.88 0.90
CA SER A 240 6.16 10.32 -0.07
C SER A 240 5.86 9.81 -1.48
N PHE A 241 5.47 8.53 -1.61
CA PHE A 241 5.16 7.93 -2.91
C PHE A 241 3.83 8.38 -3.50
N LEU A 242 2.79 8.54 -2.67
CA LEU A 242 1.48 9.00 -3.13
C LEU A 242 1.50 10.46 -3.61
N TYR A 243 2.39 11.29 -3.05
CA TYR A 243 2.53 12.71 -3.41
C TYR A 243 3.77 13.05 -4.23
N HIS A 244 4.62 12.07 -4.57
CA HIS A 244 5.90 12.25 -5.28
C HIS A 244 6.80 13.34 -4.69
N ARG A 245 7.00 13.33 -3.36
CA ARG A 245 7.77 14.34 -2.63
C ARG A 245 8.81 13.74 -1.68
N ASP A 246 9.59 14.58 -1.01
CA ASP A 246 10.52 14.14 0.05
C ASP A 246 9.79 13.56 1.26
N SER A 247 10.36 12.51 1.85
CA SER A 247 9.95 11.98 3.15
C SER A 247 10.38 12.96 4.27
N LEU A 248 9.63 13.01 5.37
CA LEU A 248 9.93 13.86 6.52
C LEU A 248 10.97 13.24 7.47
N LEU A 249 11.07 11.92 7.44
CA LEU A 249 12.03 11.09 8.17
C LEU A 249 13.19 10.71 7.25
N LYS A 250 14.36 10.49 7.85
CA LYS A 250 15.55 10.01 7.14
C LYS A 250 15.56 8.49 7.15
N HIS A 251 15.52 7.86 5.99
CA HIS A 251 15.42 6.39 5.86
C HIS A 251 16.77 5.66 5.89
N ARG A 252 17.91 6.37 5.83
CA ARG A 252 19.25 5.75 5.81
C ARG A 252 19.55 4.89 7.04
N ARG A 253 19.00 5.23 8.21
CA ARG A 253 19.17 4.42 9.42
C ARG A 253 18.26 3.18 9.40
N SER A 254 17.04 3.35 8.92
CA SER A 254 16.03 2.30 8.77
C SER A 254 16.49 1.12 7.90
N GLU A 255 17.39 1.34 6.93
CA GLU A 255 18.01 0.27 6.12
C GLU A 255 18.79 -0.75 6.98
N ASN A 256 19.33 -0.31 8.11
CA ASN A 256 20.16 -1.14 9.00
C ASN A 256 19.44 -1.54 10.29
N GLU A 257 18.13 -1.25 10.38
CA GLU A 257 17.36 -1.54 11.58
C GLU A 257 17.18 -3.06 11.77
N THR A 258 17.30 -3.51 13.02
CA THR A 258 17.09 -4.91 13.42
C THR A 258 16.07 -4.95 14.54
N LEU A 259 14.92 -5.58 14.31
CA LEU A 259 13.95 -5.84 15.36
C LEU A 259 14.21 -7.19 16.03
N GLU A 260 13.67 -7.32 17.24
CA GLU A 260 13.55 -8.62 17.88
C GLU A 260 12.58 -9.52 17.13
N THR A 261 12.73 -10.84 17.30
CA THR A 261 11.95 -11.80 16.53
C THR A 261 10.46 -11.69 16.86
N SER A 262 9.61 -12.05 15.89
CA SER A 262 8.16 -12.06 16.11
C SER A 262 7.75 -13.03 17.22
N LEU A 263 8.54 -14.08 17.48
CA LEU A 263 8.36 -14.96 18.65
C LEU A 263 8.56 -14.21 19.98
N ALA A 264 9.62 -13.40 20.09
CA ALA A 264 9.84 -12.58 21.28
C ALA A 264 8.75 -11.52 21.45
N PHE A 265 8.33 -10.90 20.34
CA PHE A 265 7.27 -9.88 20.34
C PHE A 265 5.89 -10.42 20.70
N ASN A 266 5.57 -11.65 20.26
CA ASN A 266 4.29 -12.29 20.54
C ASN A 266 4.28 -13.08 21.87
N ALA A 267 5.37 -13.06 22.63
CA ALA A 267 5.42 -13.71 23.94
C ALA A 267 4.39 -13.08 24.88
N THR A 268 3.57 -13.91 25.50
CA THR A 268 2.50 -13.47 26.42
C THR A 268 2.92 -13.52 27.88
N THR A 269 4.10 -14.08 28.16
CA THR A 269 4.68 -14.18 29.50
C THR A 269 6.19 -13.92 29.46
N ALA A 270 6.76 -13.48 30.59
CA ALA A 270 8.18 -13.23 30.70
C ALA A 270 9.05 -14.49 30.47
N ARG A 271 8.53 -15.68 30.78
CA ARG A 271 9.21 -16.96 30.54
C ARG A 271 9.22 -17.35 29.05
N GLU A 272 8.12 -17.12 28.34
CA GLU A 272 8.07 -17.31 26.88
C GLU A 272 9.05 -16.37 26.18
N TRP A 273 9.09 -15.10 26.61
CA TRP A 273 10.03 -14.11 26.11
C TRP A 273 11.47 -14.56 26.33
N GLU A 274 11.83 -14.97 27.56
CA GLU A 274 13.16 -15.47 27.88
C GLU A 274 13.55 -16.69 27.01
N ALA A 275 12.65 -17.68 26.91
CA ALA A 275 12.89 -18.88 26.10
C ALA A 275 13.13 -18.55 24.63
N SER A 276 12.41 -17.56 24.08
CA SER A 276 12.59 -17.10 22.71
C SER A 276 13.97 -16.46 22.47
N LEU A 277 14.47 -15.70 23.45
CA LEU A 277 15.79 -15.05 23.36
C LEU A 277 16.91 -16.08 23.49
N ARG A 278 16.80 -17.04 24.42
CA ARG A 278 17.78 -18.13 24.59
C ARG A 278 17.88 -19.01 23.34
N THR A 279 16.75 -19.38 22.74
CA THR A 279 16.70 -20.14 21.49
C THR A 279 17.47 -19.42 20.37
N ARG A 280 17.35 -18.07 20.29
CA ARG A 280 18.09 -17.26 19.32
C ARG A 280 19.59 -17.22 19.60
N GLU A 281 20.00 -17.11 20.86
CA GLU A 281 21.41 -17.14 21.25
C GLU A 281 22.04 -18.50 20.90
N ASP A 282 21.36 -19.61 21.19
CA ASP A 282 21.84 -20.96 20.84
C ASP A 282 22.05 -21.13 19.33
N ILE A 283 21.15 -20.58 18.51
CA ILE A 283 21.31 -20.53 17.04
C ILE A 283 22.53 -19.70 16.64
N ARG A 284 22.76 -18.53 17.28
CA ARG A 284 23.92 -17.68 17.00
C ARG A 284 25.24 -18.35 17.39
N PHE A 285 25.28 -19.09 18.51
CA PHE A 285 26.51 -19.74 19.01
C PHE A 285 26.85 -21.06 18.31
N ASN A 286 25.85 -21.86 17.93
CA ASN A 286 26.07 -23.16 17.25
C ASN A 286 26.18 -23.05 15.71
N GLY A 287 26.02 -21.84 15.15
CA GLY A 287 26.00 -21.57 13.70
C GLY A 287 27.35 -21.64 12.97
N SER A 288 28.33 -22.42 13.42
CA SER A 288 29.61 -22.57 12.70
C SER A 288 29.57 -23.59 11.55
N ASP A 289 28.55 -24.46 11.44
CA ASP A 289 28.53 -25.51 10.40
C ASP A 289 27.14 -25.91 9.86
N SER A 290 26.07 -25.15 10.15
CA SER A 290 24.73 -25.45 9.60
C SER A 290 24.04 -24.19 9.07
N HIS A 291 23.46 -24.32 7.87
CA HIS A 291 22.77 -23.28 7.09
C HIS A 291 21.49 -22.70 7.73
N HIS A 292 21.36 -22.72 9.06
CA HIS A 292 20.18 -22.21 9.75
C HIS A 292 20.30 -20.69 9.96
N SER A 293 19.65 -19.93 9.08
CA SER A 293 19.57 -18.48 9.19
C SER A 293 18.84 -18.07 10.47
N THR A 294 19.35 -17.03 11.15
CA THR A 294 18.66 -16.46 12.32
C THR A 294 17.30 -15.90 11.90
N PRO A 295 16.20 -16.20 12.62
CA PRO A 295 14.87 -15.67 12.30
C PRO A 295 14.89 -14.14 12.29
N VAL A 296 14.41 -13.54 11.21
CA VAL A 296 14.31 -12.08 11.06
C VAL A 296 12.84 -11.69 11.12
N ASP A 297 12.53 -10.63 11.85
CA ASP A 297 11.17 -10.11 11.94
C ASP A 297 10.69 -9.56 10.58
N PRO A 298 9.52 -10.00 10.07
CA PRO A 298 9.00 -9.58 8.76
C PRO A 298 8.79 -8.07 8.64
N PHE A 299 8.48 -7.38 9.75
CA PHE A 299 8.27 -5.93 9.76
C PHE A 299 9.60 -5.18 9.55
N ALA A 300 10.72 -5.69 10.09
CA ALA A 300 12.04 -5.15 9.80
C ALA A 300 12.44 -5.36 8.32
N VAL A 301 12.06 -6.51 7.74
CA VAL A 301 12.31 -6.81 6.32
C VAL A 301 11.49 -5.90 5.41
N TYR A 302 10.24 -5.62 5.78
CA TYR A 302 9.35 -4.67 5.11
C TYR A 302 9.95 -3.26 5.11
N LEU A 303 10.35 -2.75 6.29
CA LEU A 303 10.93 -1.42 6.43
C LEU A 303 12.17 -1.21 5.56
N LYS A 304 13.03 -2.22 5.44
CA LYS A 304 14.23 -2.13 4.59
C LYS A 304 13.88 -1.87 3.14
N LEU A 305 12.81 -2.50 2.65
CA LEU A 305 12.40 -2.38 1.27
C LEU A 305 11.75 -1.01 1.00
N GLU A 306 10.89 -0.55 1.90
CA GLU A 306 10.34 0.81 1.90
C GLU A 306 11.45 1.88 1.92
N ALA A 307 12.44 1.71 2.80
CA ALA A 307 13.59 2.61 2.89
C ALA A 307 14.40 2.65 1.58
N LEU A 308 14.60 1.52 0.90
CA LEU A 308 15.25 1.50 -0.42
C LEU A 308 14.42 2.27 -1.45
N GLY A 309 13.10 2.09 -1.47
CA GLY A 309 12.21 2.83 -2.35
C GLY A 309 12.30 4.35 -2.16
N VAL A 310 12.35 4.81 -0.90
CA VAL A 310 12.49 6.24 -0.57
C VAL A 310 13.84 6.78 -1.04
N LEU A 311 14.93 6.07 -0.74
CA LEU A 311 16.28 6.48 -1.14
C LEU A 311 16.43 6.57 -2.67
N ILE A 312 15.81 5.65 -3.41
CA ILE A 312 15.75 5.69 -4.88
C ILE A 312 15.02 6.96 -5.36
N ALA A 313 13.88 7.28 -4.76
CA ALA A 313 13.10 8.47 -5.11
C ALA A 313 13.84 9.78 -4.77
N GLU A 314 14.51 9.84 -3.62
CA GLU A 314 15.36 10.98 -3.22
C GLU A 314 16.53 11.19 -4.19
N ASP A 315 17.29 10.12 -4.48
CA ASP A 315 18.43 10.20 -5.41
C ASP A 315 17.97 10.58 -6.83
N ARG A 316 16.77 10.16 -7.24
CA ARG A 316 16.18 10.60 -8.51
C ARG A 316 15.95 12.10 -8.52
N ARG A 317 15.27 12.63 -7.51
CA ARG A 317 14.93 14.06 -7.42
C ARG A 317 16.16 14.94 -7.26
N GLN A 318 17.23 14.42 -6.65
CA GLN A 318 18.54 15.08 -6.57
C GLN A 318 19.40 14.93 -7.84
N GLY A 319 18.98 14.12 -8.82
CA GLY A 319 19.74 13.87 -10.06
C GLY A 319 20.93 12.91 -9.89
N CYS A 320 21.04 12.23 -8.75
CA CYS A 320 22.14 11.32 -8.40
C CYS A 320 21.91 9.87 -8.87
N LEU A 321 20.66 9.49 -9.20
CA LEU A 321 20.28 8.09 -9.42
C LEU A 321 21.13 7.36 -10.48
N LYS A 322 21.56 8.04 -11.55
CA LYS A 322 22.42 7.44 -12.58
C LYS A 322 23.71 6.84 -12.00
N THR A 323 24.24 7.45 -10.95
CA THR A 323 25.47 6.99 -10.28
C THR A 323 25.20 5.94 -9.21
N THR A 324 24.05 6.00 -8.54
CA THR A 324 23.71 5.11 -7.42
C THR A 324 22.88 3.90 -7.82
N SER A 325 22.30 3.86 -9.03
CA SER A 325 21.41 2.81 -9.52
C SER A 325 21.97 1.40 -9.34
N LYS A 326 23.24 1.17 -9.71
CA LYS A 326 23.87 -0.15 -9.58
C LYS A 326 23.95 -0.59 -8.11
N SER A 327 24.24 0.33 -7.20
CA SER A 327 24.26 0.05 -5.77
C SER A 327 22.86 -0.33 -5.25
N TYR A 328 21.79 0.28 -5.77
CA TYR A 328 20.43 -0.09 -5.39
C TYR A 328 20.03 -1.46 -5.93
N GLU A 329 20.38 -1.80 -7.19
CA GLU A 329 20.21 -3.15 -7.71
C GLU A 329 20.87 -4.18 -6.79
N ASP A 330 22.13 -3.97 -6.42
CA ASP A 330 22.87 -4.91 -5.56
C ASP A 330 22.27 -5.00 -4.14
N LYS A 331 21.69 -3.91 -3.62
CA LYS A 331 20.94 -3.92 -2.35
C LYS A 331 19.64 -4.73 -2.46
N LEU A 332 18.87 -4.54 -3.54
CA LEU A 332 17.62 -5.27 -3.79
C LEU A 332 17.87 -6.76 -4.01
N LEU A 333 18.94 -7.14 -4.71
CA LEU A 333 19.34 -8.55 -4.89
C LEU A 333 19.73 -9.19 -3.55
N ARG A 334 20.48 -8.47 -2.71
CA ARG A 334 20.83 -8.94 -1.35
C ARG A 334 19.60 -9.08 -0.46
N TRP A 335 18.67 -8.13 -0.54
CA TRP A 335 17.40 -8.21 0.19
C TRP A 335 16.62 -9.46 -0.23
N HIS A 336 16.48 -9.73 -1.53
CA HIS A 336 15.75 -10.90 -2.04
C HIS A 336 16.38 -12.20 -1.57
N LYS A 337 17.72 -12.31 -1.65
CA LYS A 337 18.45 -13.47 -1.15
C LYS A 337 18.19 -13.67 0.35
N SER A 338 18.24 -12.61 1.14
CA SER A 338 17.97 -12.68 2.58
C SER A 338 16.53 -13.09 2.88
N PHE A 339 15.55 -12.61 2.12
CA PHE A 339 14.14 -12.96 2.30
C PHE A 339 13.92 -14.47 2.16
N TYR A 340 14.40 -15.08 1.07
CA TYR A 340 14.26 -16.53 0.84
C TYR A 340 15.10 -17.39 1.78
N GLN A 341 16.23 -16.88 2.28
CA GLN A 341 17.04 -17.60 3.28
C GLN A 341 16.37 -17.65 4.66
N ASN A 342 15.49 -16.70 4.95
CA ASN A 342 14.86 -16.53 6.26
C ASN A 342 13.39 -16.97 6.28
N ASN A 343 12.72 -17.04 5.12
CA ASN A 343 11.36 -17.55 4.99
C ASN A 343 11.36 -18.94 4.34
N PRO A 344 10.88 -19.99 5.03
CA PRO A 344 10.72 -21.31 4.43
C PRO A 344 9.73 -21.26 3.26
N ALA A 345 9.89 -22.15 2.28
CA ALA A 345 9.12 -22.16 1.03
C ALA A 345 7.59 -22.29 1.21
N ASP A 346 7.14 -22.78 2.38
CA ASP A 346 5.74 -23.00 2.73
C ASP A 346 5.11 -21.85 3.53
N GLN A 347 5.86 -20.78 3.86
CA GLN A 347 5.33 -19.64 4.59
C GLN A 347 4.74 -18.60 3.61
N ASP A 348 3.46 -18.28 3.80
CA ASP A 348 2.77 -17.27 3.00
C ASP A 348 3.40 -15.88 3.22
N ASP A 349 3.57 -15.12 2.13
CA ASP A 349 4.02 -13.72 2.17
C ASP A 349 2.86 -12.80 2.60
N GLU A 350 2.50 -12.86 3.88
CA GLU A 350 1.36 -12.11 4.45
C GLU A 350 1.46 -10.60 4.19
N LEU A 351 2.68 -10.06 4.21
CA LEU A 351 2.95 -8.64 4.00
C LEU A 351 3.13 -8.29 2.51
N CYS A 352 2.99 -9.22 1.57
CA CYS A 352 3.17 -8.95 0.14
C CYS A 352 4.52 -8.25 -0.19
N LEU A 353 5.61 -8.72 0.42
CA LEU A 353 6.95 -8.14 0.27
C LEU A 353 7.59 -8.46 -1.09
N LEU A 354 7.29 -9.62 -1.71
CA LEU A 354 7.75 -9.91 -3.06
C LEU A 354 7.11 -8.98 -4.11
N PRO A 355 5.77 -8.74 -4.11
CA PRO A 355 5.15 -7.67 -4.88
C PRO A 355 5.83 -6.31 -4.68
N LEU A 356 6.10 -5.93 -3.43
CA LEU A 356 6.78 -4.66 -3.12
C LEU A 356 8.21 -4.61 -3.67
N TRP A 357 8.91 -5.74 -3.74
CA TRP A 357 10.26 -5.82 -4.28
C TRP A 357 10.27 -5.57 -5.78
N HIS A 358 9.32 -6.17 -6.51
CA HIS A 358 9.12 -5.86 -7.92
C HIS A 358 8.77 -4.39 -8.13
N TRP A 359 7.90 -3.82 -7.29
CA TRP A 359 7.58 -2.40 -7.35
C TRP A 359 8.79 -1.51 -7.07
N THR A 360 9.68 -1.89 -6.16
CA THR A 360 10.89 -1.12 -5.86
C THR A 360 11.84 -1.09 -7.06
N PHE A 361 11.91 -2.19 -7.83
CA PHE A 361 12.58 -2.18 -9.14
C PHE A 361 11.87 -1.28 -10.16
N ILE A 362 10.54 -1.30 -10.24
CA ILE A 362 9.79 -0.36 -11.09
C ILE A 362 10.17 1.08 -10.72
N ASN A 363 10.14 1.40 -9.43
CA ASN A 363 10.53 2.73 -8.93
C ASN A 363 12.02 3.02 -9.14
N LEU A 364 12.90 2.04 -9.36
CA LEU A 364 14.30 2.27 -9.76
C LEU A 364 14.42 2.64 -11.24
N LEU A 365 13.60 1.99 -12.08
CA LEU A 365 13.74 1.97 -13.53
C LEU A 365 12.92 3.05 -14.24
N VAL A 366 11.90 3.61 -13.60
CA VAL A 366 11.09 4.68 -14.15
C VAL A 366 10.74 5.75 -13.13
N ASP A 367 10.59 6.98 -13.61
CA ASP A 367 10.01 8.07 -12.85
C ASP A 367 8.47 7.95 -12.83
N VAL A 368 7.93 7.37 -11.75
CA VAL A 368 6.48 7.12 -11.60
C VAL A 368 5.69 8.44 -11.58
N ASP A 369 6.28 9.55 -11.10
CA ASP A 369 5.65 10.88 -11.15
C ASP A 369 5.37 11.31 -12.60
N LYS A 370 6.31 11.04 -13.51
CA LYS A 370 6.14 11.32 -14.94
C LYS A 370 5.10 10.42 -15.59
N ILE A 371 5.01 9.15 -15.17
CA ILE A 371 3.94 8.26 -15.65
C ILE A 371 2.59 8.80 -15.23
N GLU A 372 2.41 9.11 -13.94
CA GLU A 372 1.13 9.61 -13.42
C GLU A 372 0.74 10.95 -14.04
N SER A 373 1.71 11.85 -14.23
CA SER A 373 1.48 13.10 -14.96
C SER A 373 1.03 12.83 -16.40
N ALA A 374 1.66 11.89 -17.11
CA ALA A 374 1.34 11.58 -18.51
C ALA A 374 -0.05 10.97 -18.71
N ILE A 375 -0.59 10.28 -17.71
CA ILE A 375 -1.95 9.73 -17.74
C ILE A 375 -3.03 10.72 -17.25
N GLY A 376 -2.64 11.95 -16.90
CA GLY A 376 -3.59 13.02 -16.62
C GLY A 376 -3.70 13.49 -15.18
N ARG A 377 -2.83 13.04 -14.25
CA ARG A 377 -2.83 13.46 -12.84
C ARG A 377 -2.87 14.98 -12.68
N ASP A 378 -2.02 15.67 -13.45
CA ASP A 378 -1.82 17.13 -13.36
C ASP A 378 -2.58 17.90 -14.46
N GLY A 379 -3.47 17.24 -15.19
CA GLY A 379 -4.20 17.79 -16.32
C GLY A 379 -3.41 17.79 -17.65
N PRO A 380 -4.06 18.22 -18.75
CA PRO A 380 -3.56 17.98 -20.10
C PRO A 380 -2.22 18.65 -20.42
N GLU A 381 -1.99 19.86 -19.93
CA GLU A 381 -0.77 20.64 -20.21
C GLU A 381 0.49 19.96 -19.64
N ARG A 382 0.44 19.58 -18.35
CA ARG A 382 1.57 18.88 -17.71
C ARG A 382 1.72 17.46 -18.24
N GLY A 383 0.61 16.76 -18.50
CA GLY A 383 0.69 15.43 -19.09
C GLY A 383 1.32 15.45 -20.48
N PHE A 384 1.07 16.46 -21.31
CA PHE A 384 1.72 16.59 -22.61
C PHE A 384 3.25 16.77 -22.47
N GLN A 385 3.70 17.54 -21.48
CA GLN A 385 5.14 17.69 -21.19
C GLN A 385 5.75 16.35 -20.73
N ALA A 386 5.02 15.56 -19.94
CA ALA A 386 5.46 14.25 -19.49
C ALA A 386 5.51 13.20 -20.63
N LEU A 387 4.69 13.34 -21.67
CA LEU A 387 4.68 12.40 -22.80
C LEU A 387 5.99 12.33 -23.57
N GLU A 388 6.77 13.41 -23.64
CA GLU A 388 8.10 13.37 -24.25
C GLU A 388 9.02 12.40 -23.50
N TYR A 389 9.04 12.50 -22.16
CA TYR A 389 9.79 11.57 -21.31
C TYR A 389 9.28 10.13 -21.48
N ILE A 390 7.96 9.91 -21.43
CA ILE A 390 7.37 8.58 -21.51
C ILE A 390 7.62 7.91 -22.86
N THR A 391 7.51 8.64 -23.96
CA THR A 391 7.78 8.11 -25.31
C THR A 391 9.23 7.68 -25.45
N ASN A 392 10.16 8.47 -24.92
CA ASN A 392 11.58 8.14 -24.92
C ASN A 392 11.89 6.95 -24.00
N TRP A 393 11.31 6.92 -22.79
CA TRP A 393 11.47 5.84 -21.84
C TRP A 393 10.91 4.51 -22.36
N ALA A 394 9.71 4.51 -22.97
CA ALA A 394 9.04 3.29 -23.44
C ALA A 394 9.83 2.52 -24.52
N ALA A 395 10.77 3.18 -25.21
CA ALA A 395 11.69 2.57 -26.17
C ALA A 395 12.97 2.00 -25.53
N THR A 396 13.14 2.08 -24.22
CA THR A 396 14.35 1.63 -23.50
C THR A 396 14.23 0.20 -22.97
N LYS A 397 15.38 -0.41 -22.68
CA LYS A 397 15.45 -1.70 -21.98
C LYS A 397 14.88 -1.61 -20.56
N ASP A 398 15.00 -0.46 -19.90
CA ASP A 398 14.45 -0.27 -18.55
C ASP A 398 12.93 -0.29 -18.55
N ALA A 399 12.27 0.20 -19.60
CA ALA A 399 10.81 0.05 -19.72
C ALA A 399 10.37 -1.40 -19.92
N ALA A 400 11.13 -2.20 -20.69
CA ALA A 400 10.87 -3.63 -20.78
C ALA A 400 11.12 -4.37 -19.46
N ARG A 401 12.17 -3.98 -18.70
CA ARG A 401 12.40 -4.50 -17.33
C ARG A 401 11.23 -4.13 -16.42
N CYS A 402 10.75 -2.89 -16.44
CA CYS A 402 9.56 -2.45 -15.70
C CYS A 402 8.34 -3.31 -16.02
N MET A 403 8.08 -3.59 -17.32
CA MET A 403 6.97 -4.44 -17.75
C MET A 403 7.08 -5.87 -17.17
N MET A 404 8.29 -6.44 -17.14
CA MET A 404 8.52 -7.75 -16.54
C MET A 404 8.27 -7.75 -15.02
N HIS A 405 8.72 -6.72 -14.30
CA HIS A 405 8.43 -6.56 -12.88
C HIS A 405 6.93 -6.34 -12.63
N ALA A 406 6.24 -5.55 -13.45
CA ALA A 406 4.80 -5.31 -13.33
C ALA A 406 4.00 -6.61 -13.52
N PHE A 407 4.38 -7.45 -14.49
CA PHE A 407 3.74 -8.74 -14.71
C PHE A 407 3.99 -9.72 -13.56
N LEU A 408 5.23 -9.83 -13.06
CA LEU A 408 5.54 -10.71 -11.93
C LEU A 408 4.84 -10.24 -10.64
N LEU A 409 4.74 -8.93 -10.43
CA LEU A 409 3.95 -8.33 -9.37
C LEU A 409 2.48 -8.74 -9.50
N GLN A 410 1.88 -8.59 -10.69
CA GLN A 410 0.51 -9.00 -10.96
C GLN A 410 0.29 -10.50 -10.64
N ARG A 411 1.18 -11.38 -11.12
CA ARG A 411 1.10 -12.84 -10.86
C ARG A 411 1.12 -13.17 -9.37
N ARG A 412 1.94 -12.45 -8.58
CA ARG A 412 1.98 -12.63 -7.12
C ARG A 412 0.69 -12.17 -6.46
N LEU A 413 0.10 -11.07 -6.92
CA LEU A 413 -1.19 -10.59 -6.40
C LEU A 413 -2.36 -11.50 -6.80
N GLU A 414 -2.35 -12.10 -7.98
CA GLU A 414 -3.34 -13.10 -8.41
C GLU A 414 -3.30 -14.38 -7.57
N ALA A 415 -2.16 -14.68 -6.94
CA ALA A 415 -1.99 -15.84 -6.07
C ALA A 415 -2.44 -15.59 -4.63
N LEU A 416 -2.85 -14.36 -4.29
CA LEU A 416 -3.35 -14.04 -2.94
C LEU A 416 -4.69 -14.74 -2.70
N LYS A 417 -4.86 -15.25 -1.48
CA LYS A 417 -6.13 -15.86 -1.05
C LYS A 417 -7.20 -14.78 -0.94
N LEU A 418 -8.44 -15.12 -1.33
CA LEU A 418 -9.58 -14.20 -1.35
C LEU A 418 -9.95 -13.64 0.04
N ASP A 419 -9.62 -14.36 1.12
CA ASP A 419 -9.86 -13.98 2.50
C ASP A 419 -8.72 -13.16 3.12
N HIS A 420 -7.60 -12.97 2.42
CA HIS A 420 -6.46 -12.23 2.95
C HIS A 420 -6.66 -10.72 2.81
N THR A 421 -6.54 -9.99 3.92
CA THR A 421 -6.47 -8.52 3.87
C THR A 421 -5.05 -8.14 3.42
N PRO A 422 -4.87 -7.43 2.29
CA PRO A 422 -3.54 -7.15 1.80
C PRO A 422 -2.79 -6.18 2.74
N ALA A 423 -1.48 -6.02 2.53
CA ALA A 423 -0.71 -4.97 3.19
C ALA A 423 -1.00 -3.57 2.62
N LEU A 424 -0.78 -2.52 3.42
CA LEU A 424 -1.20 -1.15 3.11
C LEU A 424 -0.65 -0.57 1.79
N HIS A 425 0.49 -1.06 1.30
CA HIS A 425 1.14 -0.61 0.05
C HIS A 425 0.54 -1.25 -1.20
N VAL A 426 -0.17 -2.37 -1.05
CA VAL A 426 -0.66 -3.20 -2.17
C VAL A 426 -1.46 -2.41 -3.22
N PRO A 427 -2.38 -1.49 -2.85
CA PRO A 427 -3.14 -0.72 -3.83
C PRO A 427 -2.24 0.15 -4.71
N ARG A 428 -1.27 0.83 -4.09
CA ARG A 428 -0.33 1.73 -4.76
C ARG A 428 0.56 0.95 -5.73
N ILE A 429 1.07 -0.20 -5.32
CA ILE A 429 1.98 -0.99 -6.18
C ILE A 429 1.23 -1.66 -7.34
N ALA A 430 -0.02 -2.10 -7.13
CA ALA A 430 -0.87 -2.64 -8.19
C ALA A 430 -1.24 -1.56 -9.21
N PHE A 431 -1.59 -0.36 -8.73
CA PHE A 431 -1.83 0.80 -9.58
C PHE A 431 -0.58 1.17 -10.40
N SER A 432 0.58 1.24 -9.75
CA SER A 432 1.86 1.51 -10.41
C SER A 432 2.17 0.50 -11.52
N ALA A 433 1.96 -0.80 -11.26
CA ALA A 433 2.13 -1.85 -12.26
C ALA A 433 1.20 -1.66 -13.47
N ALA A 434 -0.04 -1.24 -13.23
CA ALA A 434 -1.02 -1.00 -14.29
C ALA A 434 -0.62 0.18 -15.16
N ILE A 435 -0.30 1.33 -14.58
CA ILE A 435 0.02 2.54 -15.35
C ILE A 435 1.36 2.42 -16.10
N VAL A 436 2.32 1.69 -15.54
CA VAL A 436 3.58 1.32 -16.21
C VAL A 436 3.29 0.44 -17.43
N SER A 437 2.46 -0.59 -17.25
CA SER A 437 2.06 -1.48 -18.34
C SER A 437 1.33 -0.71 -19.43
N TYR A 438 0.38 0.16 -19.05
CA TYR A 438 -0.35 1.03 -19.97
C TYR A 438 0.61 1.89 -20.80
N CYS A 439 1.48 2.68 -20.15
CA CYS A 439 2.40 3.55 -20.86
C CYS A 439 3.35 2.78 -21.78
N PHE A 440 3.83 1.61 -21.35
CA PHE A 440 4.69 0.77 -22.18
C PHE A 440 3.95 0.20 -23.40
N ILE A 441 2.72 -0.28 -23.23
CA ILE A 441 1.88 -0.81 -24.32
C ILE A 441 1.51 0.30 -25.32
N THR A 442 1.17 1.49 -24.83
CA THR A 442 0.68 2.61 -25.64
C THR A 442 1.79 3.32 -26.40
N TYR A 443 2.96 3.52 -25.77
CA TYR A 443 4.04 4.36 -26.31
C TYR A 443 5.30 3.58 -26.70
N GLY A 444 5.39 2.29 -26.35
CA GLY A 444 6.51 1.44 -26.72
C GLY A 444 6.56 1.13 -28.22
N PRO A 445 7.72 0.68 -28.74
CA PRO A 445 7.90 0.38 -30.16
C PRO A 445 7.18 -0.89 -30.63
N GLY A 446 6.55 -1.62 -29.71
CA GLY A 446 5.98 -2.93 -29.96
C GLY A 446 6.92 -4.08 -29.59
N ASN A 447 6.43 -5.32 -29.67
CA ASN A 447 7.20 -6.56 -29.62
C ASN A 447 6.70 -7.44 -30.75
N ASP A 448 7.64 -7.89 -31.58
CA ASP A 448 7.40 -8.88 -32.63
C ASP A 448 8.35 -10.06 -32.39
N PRO A 449 7.87 -11.13 -31.73
CA PRO A 449 8.69 -12.31 -31.41
C PRO A 449 9.33 -12.96 -32.65
N LEU A 450 8.76 -12.73 -33.85
CA LEU A 450 9.25 -13.29 -35.10
C LEU A 450 10.38 -12.45 -35.72
N ASN A 451 10.56 -11.21 -35.27
CA ASN A 451 11.51 -10.26 -35.83
C ASN A 451 12.53 -9.85 -34.75
N GLY A 452 13.59 -10.67 -34.58
CA GLY A 452 14.54 -10.58 -33.47
C GLY A 452 15.34 -9.28 -33.33
N ALA A 453 15.23 -8.34 -34.29
CA ALA A 453 15.87 -7.03 -34.25
C ALA A 453 15.21 -6.04 -33.26
N SER A 454 13.99 -6.33 -32.78
CA SER A 454 13.19 -5.42 -31.91
C SER A 454 13.00 -5.92 -30.47
N ASN A 455 13.67 -7.00 -30.06
CA ASN A 455 13.45 -7.60 -28.75
C ASN A 455 14.07 -6.77 -27.61
N LEU A 456 13.26 -5.89 -27.02
CA LEU A 456 13.62 -5.13 -25.81
C LEU A 456 13.68 -6.01 -24.55
N ILE A 457 12.94 -7.13 -24.55
CA ILE A 457 12.84 -8.04 -23.41
C ILE A 457 14.14 -8.83 -23.28
N ASN A 458 14.79 -8.68 -22.13
CA ASN A 458 16.03 -9.36 -21.80
C ASN A 458 15.91 -10.02 -20.42
N THR A 459 15.87 -11.35 -20.37
CA THR A 459 15.82 -12.12 -19.12
C THR A 459 17.20 -12.35 -18.50
N THR A 460 18.28 -11.83 -19.11
CA THR A 460 19.65 -12.05 -18.62
C THR A 460 20.05 -11.13 -17.47
N HIS A 461 19.22 -10.15 -17.09
CA HIS A 461 19.51 -9.28 -15.96
C HIS A 461 19.57 -10.08 -14.63
N PRO A 462 20.47 -9.73 -13.69
CA PRO A 462 20.67 -10.50 -12.45
C PRO A 462 19.39 -10.73 -11.65
N GLU A 463 18.52 -9.73 -11.57
CA GLU A 463 17.25 -9.76 -10.85
C GLU A 463 16.24 -10.77 -11.39
N PHE A 464 16.34 -11.16 -12.66
CA PHE A 464 15.50 -12.22 -13.22
C PHE A 464 16.15 -13.59 -13.13
N ARG A 465 17.49 -13.67 -13.15
CA ARG A 465 18.22 -14.94 -12.98
C ARG A 465 17.99 -15.57 -11.61
N ILE A 466 17.87 -14.73 -10.57
CA ILE A 466 17.61 -15.21 -9.20
C ILE A 466 16.20 -15.80 -9.02
N LEU A 467 15.27 -15.54 -9.95
CA LEU A 467 13.90 -16.05 -9.88
C LEU A 467 13.77 -17.50 -10.38
N GLY A 468 14.86 -18.10 -10.90
CA GLY A 468 14.92 -19.53 -11.22
C GLY A 468 13.83 -19.97 -12.20
N GLU A 469 12.94 -20.86 -11.75
CA GLU A 469 11.87 -21.43 -12.58
C GLU A 469 10.81 -20.42 -13.04
N HIS A 470 10.65 -19.29 -12.33
CA HIS A 470 9.77 -18.19 -12.77
C HIS A 470 10.27 -17.49 -14.05
N VAL A 471 11.48 -17.80 -14.52
CA VAL A 471 11.95 -17.41 -15.87
C VAL A 471 11.09 -18.05 -16.98
N LYS A 472 10.45 -19.19 -16.72
CA LYS A 472 9.48 -19.81 -17.64
C LYS A 472 8.25 -18.91 -17.84
N GLU A 473 7.81 -18.21 -16.79
CA GLU A 473 6.69 -17.26 -16.87
C GLU A 473 7.08 -15.99 -17.65
N LEU A 474 8.31 -15.51 -17.48
CA LEU A 474 8.85 -14.42 -18.29
C LEU A 474 8.98 -14.78 -19.79
N THR A 475 9.07 -16.08 -20.09
CA THR A 475 9.05 -16.60 -21.47
C THR A 475 7.67 -16.45 -22.12
N TYR A 476 6.59 -16.35 -21.34
CA TYR A 476 5.27 -16.03 -21.89
C TYR A 476 5.23 -14.58 -22.39
N LEU A 477 5.67 -13.62 -21.57
CA LEU A 477 5.75 -12.21 -21.97
C LEU A 477 6.64 -11.99 -23.20
N SER A 478 7.79 -12.68 -23.29
CA SER A 478 8.66 -12.56 -24.46
C SER A 478 8.02 -13.07 -25.76
N ARG A 479 7.01 -13.93 -25.65
CA ARG A 479 6.23 -14.47 -26.77
C ARG A 479 4.97 -13.67 -27.08
N LEU A 480 4.58 -12.71 -26.24
CA LEU A 480 3.45 -11.84 -26.54
C LEU A 480 3.84 -10.84 -27.61
N THR A 481 3.19 -10.93 -28.77
CA THR A 481 3.23 -9.86 -29.77
C THR A 481 2.38 -8.70 -29.26
N TRP A 482 3.00 -7.55 -28.99
CA TRP A 482 2.26 -6.32 -28.75
C TRP A 482 2.59 -5.31 -29.84
N ASN A 483 1.60 -4.99 -30.66
CA ASN A 483 1.65 -3.94 -31.65
C ASN A 483 0.27 -3.26 -31.62
N ARG A 484 0.05 -2.22 -32.44
CA ARG A 484 -1.24 -1.52 -32.48
C ARG A 484 -2.45 -2.43 -32.74
N THR A 485 -2.26 -3.60 -33.36
CA THR A 485 -3.34 -4.57 -33.63
C THR A 485 -3.57 -5.58 -32.49
N ALA A 486 -2.56 -5.83 -31.66
CA ALA A 486 -2.63 -6.74 -30.51
C ALA A 486 -2.84 -6.00 -29.17
N THR A 487 -3.07 -4.68 -29.21
CA THR A 487 -3.25 -3.85 -28.01
C THR A 487 -4.39 -4.35 -27.13
N SER A 488 -5.50 -4.81 -27.71
CA SER A 488 -6.68 -5.27 -26.95
C SER A 488 -6.42 -6.51 -26.10
N SER A 489 -5.72 -7.52 -26.61
CA SER A 489 -5.43 -8.75 -25.87
C SER A 489 -4.41 -8.53 -24.74
N VAL A 490 -3.43 -7.67 -24.97
CA VAL A 490 -2.39 -7.34 -23.98
C VAL A 490 -2.98 -6.47 -22.87
N THR A 491 -3.83 -5.50 -23.23
CA THR A 491 -4.64 -4.73 -22.27
C THR A 491 -5.50 -5.65 -21.42
N ALA A 492 -6.18 -6.64 -22.01
CA ALA A 492 -6.99 -7.60 -21.27
C ALA A 492 -6.14 -8.47 -20.30
N ALA A 493 -4.98 -8.95 -20.75
CA ALA A 493 -4.10 -9.81 -19.95
C ALA A 493 -3.36 -9.08 -18.81
N THR A 494 -3.36 -7.75 -18.81
CA THR A 494 -2.61 -6.92 -17.85
C THR A 494 -3.52 -5.93 -17.14
N LEU A 495 -3.96 -4.88 -17.84
CA LEU A 495 -4.74 -3.78 -17.27
C LEU A 495 -6.08 -4.24 -16.72
N CYS A 496 -6.83 -5.09 -17.43
CA CYS A 496 -8.10 -5.58 -16.91
C CYS A 496 -7.92 -6.47 -15.68
N VAL A 497 -6.84 -7.26 -15.61
CA VAL A 497 -6.53 -8.09 -14.45
C VAL A 497 -6.17 -7.23 -13.25
N LEU A 498 -5.28 -6.24 -13.41
CA LEU A 498 -4.90 -5.31 -12.35
C LEU A 498 -6.08 -4.45 -11.90
N ASN A 499 -6.95 -4.03 -12.82
CA ASN A 499 -8.21 -3.36 -12.48
C ASN A 499 -9.09 -4.25 -11.60
N GLY A 500 -9.31 -5.50 -12.02
CA GLY A 500 -10.11 -6.47 -11.24
C GLY A 500 -9.52 -6.74 -9.85
N LEU A 501 -8.20 -6.86 -9.73
CA LEU A 501 -7.52 -6.99 -8.44
C LEU A 501 -7.78 -5.78 -7.53
N LEU A 502 -7.71 -4.56 -8.07
CA LEU A 502 -8.00 -3.32 -7.32
C LEU A 502 -9.48 -3.20 -6.94
N GLU A 503 -10.40 -3.65 -7.77
CA GLU A 503 -11.83 -3.71 -7.46
C GLU A 503 -12.14 -4.73 -6.35
N MET A 504 -11.48 -5.89 -6.35
CA MET A 504 -11.60 -6.87 -5.27
C MET A 504 -11.09 -6.32 -3.92
N MET A 505 -10.06 -5.48 -3.95
CA MET A 505 -9.56 -4.74 -2.79
C MET A 505 -10.40 -3.48 -2.47
N GLY A 506 -11.58 -3.32 -3.07
CA GLY A 506 -12.42 -2.12 -2.98
C GLY A 506 -12.91 -1.78 -1.56
N VAL A 507 -12.73 -2.68 -0.58
CA VAL A 507 -12.85 -2.36 0.85
C VAL A 507 -11.95 -1.18 1.25
N TRP A 508 -10.84 -1.00 0.55
CA TRP A 508 -10.03 0.20 0.62
C TRP A 508 -10.46 1.16 -0.48
N GLY A 509 -11.05 2.28 -0.08
CA GLY A 509 -11.49 3.29 -1.04
C GLY A 509 -10.38 3.81 -1.94
N LEU A 510 -9.11 3.80 -1.48
CA LEU A 510 -7.95 4.13 -2.31
C LEU A 510 -7.78 3.16 -3.49
N ALA A 511 -7.94 1.85 -3.27
CA ALA A 511 -7.91 0.86 -4.35
C ALA A 511 -9.04 1.11 -5.35
N GLY A 512 -10.25 1.42 -4.87
CA GLY A 512 -11.38 1.80 -5.72
C GLY A 512 -11.14 3.07 -6.54
N ARG A 513 -10.38 4.05 -6.03
CA ARG A 513 -9.95 5.24 -6.81
C ARG A 513 -8.99 4.86 -7.91
N PHE A 514 -7.99 4.02 -7.60
CA PHE A 514 -7.04 3.53 -8.60
C PHE A 514 -7.72 2.72 -9.71
N ALA A 515 -8.66 1.83 -9.36
CA ALA A 515 -9.45 1.08 -10.33
C ALA A 515 -10.20 2.02 -11.28
N LYS A 516 -10.87 3.07 -10.77
CA LYS A 516 -11.56 4.06 -11.62
C LYS A 516 -10.63 4.76 -12.61
N ILE A 517 -9.39 5.06 -12.21
CA ILE A 517 -8.40 5.66 -13.12
C ILE A 517 -8.01 4.65 -14.20
N ILE A 518 -7.76 3.38 -13.84
CA ILE A 518 -7.41 2.34 -14.81
C ILE A 518 -8.55 2.05 -15.78
N ALA A 519 -9.80 1.96 -15.29
CA ALA A 519 -10.97 1.77 -16.14
C ALA A 519 -11.06 2.87 -17.21
N ARG A 520 -10.84 4.14 -16.84
CA ARG A 520 -10.78 5.25 -17.80
C ARG A 520 -9.66 5.09 -18.84
N LEU A 521 -8.50 4.59 -18.43
CA LEU A 521 -7.39 4.31 -19.35
C LEU A 521 -7.72 3.17 -20.34
N ILE A 522 -8.50 2.18 -19.92
CA ILE A 522 -8.96 1.06 -20.76
C ILE A 522 -10.02 1.53 -21.77
N ASP A 523 -11.00 2.30 -21.32
CA ASP A 523 -12.14 2.73 -22.13
C ASP A 523 -11.75 3.78 -23.19
N GLY A 524 -10.69 4.56 -22.94
CA GLY A 524 -10.18 5.57 -23.87
C GLY A 524 -11.13 6.76 -24.09
N GLU A 525 -12.15 6.91 -23.24
CA GLU A 525 -13.10 8.02 -23.29
C GLU A 525 -12.52 9.25 -22.59
N ALA A 526 -12.12 10.23 -23.40
CA ALA A 526 -11.80 11.61 -23.01
C ALA A 526 -13.06 12.48 -22.93
#